data_AF-A0A2N8LZN2-F1
#
_entry.id   AF-A0A2N8LZN2-F1
#
_cell.length_a   1.000
_cell.length_b   1.000
_cell.length_c   1.000
_cell.angle_alpha   90.00
_cell.angle_beta   90.00
_cell.angle_gamma   90.00
#
_symmetry.space_group_name_H-M   'P 1'
#
loop_
_entity.id
_entity.type
_entity.pdbx_description
1 polymer ?
#
loop_
_entity_poly.entity_id
_entity_poly.type
_entity_poly.pdbx_seq_one_letter_code
_entity_poly.pdbx_strand_id
1 'polypeptide(L)'
;MKMLALTGLLAAAVLSLPAHAFQQITHKRIAIDAVNYMKANPQTTEYNRLKAWVNAAGYSMDQFAEVIGQGAYDVDDFQDTYLCGAVTGDCVYAPVFNAGASLVNYTSYWHFQNHTRGSDVHGNDFGGYNYDLLTVWGDIDNLAATWLVGDYMDDGNGGMTGWCFWSCADDSEYNTYGVTEANYRQGSYSSKSMYDDFEEMPFQPIDNLGQYWYSQFLATPTAQTLGFVMHTTDLLQPHHVWTTSALNHSGWESWVADYYDSENLNNSALVDQAMMDYTPLSTSSNDIRPLLTQGGALAYGNGGIVLSSTDHGDRVQVAQVVIPHATAMVVHLLNHAAVKVNP
;
A
#
# COMPACT_ATOMS: atom_id res chain seq x y z
N MET A 1 56.64 -5.11 26.62
CA MET A 1 55.54 -5.12 27.61
C MET A 1 54.96 -3.73 27.74
N LYS A 2 53.78 -3.51 27.16
CA LYS A 2 52.64 -2.76 27.72
C LYS A 2 51.51 -2.92 26.71
N MET A 3 50.51 -3.71 27.11
CA MET A 3 49.28 -3.91 26.37
C MET A 3 48.51 -2.59 26.31
N LEU A 4 47.99 -2.25 25.14
CA LEU A 4 46.75 -1.50 25.04
C LEU A 4 45.81 -2.31 24.15
N ALA A 5 44.82 -2.91 24.81
CA ALA A 5 43.61 -3.39 24.20
C ALA A 5 42.81 -2.18 23.70
N LEU A 6 42.43 -2.17 22.43
CA LEU A 6 41.30 -1.38 21.96
C LEU A 6 40.32 -2.35 21.31
N THR A 7 39.33 -2.69 22.13
CA THR A 7 37.97 -3.14 21.82
C THR A 7 37.54 -2.92 20.38
N GLY A 8 37.27 -4.01 19.67
CA GLY A 8 36.46 -3.99 18.46
C GLY A 8 35.01 -3.68 18.83
N LEU A 9 34.49 -2.57 18.29
CA LEU A 9 33.06 -2.44 18.10
C LEU A 9 32.69 -3.32 16.90
N LEU A 10 32.18 -4.52 17.16
CA LEU A 10 31.21 -5.10 16.24
C LEU A 10 29.96 -4.21 16.35
N ALA A 11 29.81 -3.28 15.40
CA ALA A 11 28.49 -2.79 15.06
C ALA A 11 27.73 -4.00 14.50
N ALA A 12 26.86 -4.59 15.31
CA ALA A 12 25.80 -5.43 14.80
C ALA A 12 24.93 -4.53 13.93
N ALA A 13 25.27 -4.46 12.64
CA ALA A 13 24.34 -4.01 11.62
C ALA A 13 23.19 -5.02 11.64
N VAL A 14 22.16 -4.71 12.42
CA VAL A 14 20.83 -5.27 12.17
C VAL A 14 20.49 -4.74 10.78
N LEU A 15 20.74 -5.57 9.77
CA LEU A 15 20.19 -5.37 8.44
C LEU A 15 18.67 -5.48 8.62
N SER A 16 18.01 -4.35 8.88
CA SER A 16 16.58 -4.26 8.75
C SER A 16 16.28 -4.53 7.28
N LEU A 17 15.77 -5.73 7.01
CA LEU A 17 15.21 -6.02 5.70
C LEU A 17 14.13 -4.98 5.39
N PRO A 18 14.02 -4.58 4.13
CA PRO A 18 13.13 -3.50 3.68
C PRO A 18 11.68 -3.71 4.17
N ALA A 19 11.03 -2.65 4.66
CA ALA A 19 9.59 -2.65 4.96
C ALA A 19 8.85 -2.34 3.66
N HIS A 20 7.94 -3.22 3.29
CA HIS A 20 7.60 -3.44 1.89
C HIS A 20 6.12 -3.68 1.68
N ALA A 21 5.19 -3.01 2.37
CA ALA A 21 3.79 -3.39 2.23
C ALA A 21 3.61 -4.91 2.47
N PHE A 22 2.45 -5.53 2.24
CA PHE A 22 2.58 -6.98 2.02
C PHE A 22 3.63 -7.20 0.94
N GLN A 23 4.77 -7.86 1.26
CA GLN A 23 5.90 -7.93 0.33
C GLN A 23 5.38 -8.16 -1.08
N GLN A 24 5.87 -7.43 -2.09
CA GLN A 24 5.31 -7.42 -3.46
C GLN A 24 4.81 -8.80 -3.96
N ILE A 25 5.54 -9.87 -3.64
CA ILE A 25 5.17 -11.26 -3.96
C ILE A 25 3.86 -11.73 -3.32
N THR A 26 3.55 -11.32 -2.10
CA THR A 26 2.31 -11.58 -1.37
C THR A 26 1.12 -10.95 -2.06
N HIS A 27 1.19 -9.67 -2.49
CA HIS A 27 0.14 -9.05 -3.32
C HIS A 27 -0.14 -9.86 -4.59
N LYS A 28 0.93 -10.23 -5.31
CA LYS A 28 0.85 -11.05 -6.51
C LYS A 28 0.15 -12.39 -6.25
N ARG A 29 0.57 -13.09 -5.20
CA ARG A 29 -0.01 -14.39 -4.80
C ARG A 29 -1.49 -14.26 -4.48
N ILE A 30 -1.89 -13.26 -3.69
CA ILE A 30 -3.29 -13.04 -3.33
C ILE A 30 -4.17 -12.81 -4.57
N ALA A 31 -3.70 -12.00 -5.53
CA ALA A 31 -4.43 -11.75 -6.77
C ALA A 31 -4.59 -13.02 -7.63
N ILE A 32 -3.54 -13.84 -7.74
CA ILE A 32 -3.58 -15.12 -8.45
C ILE A 32 -4.53 -16.11 -7.74
N ASP A 33 -4.44 -16.20 -6.41
CA ASP A 33 -5.29 -17.07 -5.60
C ASP A 33 -6.76 -16.69 -5.71
N ALA A 34 -7.09 -15.40 -5.81
CA ALA A 34 -8.46 -14.94 -6.05
C ALA A 34 -9.00 -15.41 -7.41
N VAL A 35 -8.21 -15.34 -8.48
CA VAL A 35 -8.62 -15.87 -9.79
C VAL A 35 -8.81 -17.39 -9.74
N ASN A 36 -7.92 -18.10 -9.04
CA ASN A 36 -8.03 -19.55 -8.83
C ASN A 36 -9.27 -19.91 -8.00
N TYR A 37 -9.57 -19.12 -6.97
CA TYR A 37 -10.79 -19.28 -6.18
C TYR A 37 -12.04 -19.08 -7.03
N MET A 38 -12.11 -18.02 -7.86
CA MET A 38 -13.22 -17.82 -8.79
C MET A 38 -13.36 -18.98 -9.79
N LYS A 39 -12.24 -19.49 -10.31
CA LYS A 39 -12.19 -20.64 -11.22
C LYS A 39 -12.74 -21.92 -10.58
N ALA A 40 -12.47 -22.13 -9.29
CA ALA A 40 -13.01 -23.24 -8.51
C ALA A 40 -14.48 -23.04 -8.12
N ASN A 41 -14.93 -21.79 -8.01
CA ASN A 41 -16.26 -21.40 -7.56
C ASN A 41 -17.06 -20.59 -8.60
N PRO A 42 -17.26 -21.10 -9.83
CA PRO A 42 -17.86 -20.32 -10.92
C PRO A 42 -19.37 -20.11 -10.77
N GLN A 43 -20.01 -20.74 -9.79
CA GLN A 43 -21.45 -20.64 -9.52
C GLN A 43 -21.79 -19.55 -8.51
N THR A 44 -20.84 -19.18 -7.65
CA THR A 44 -20.99 -18.16 -6.61
C THR A 44 -20.18 -16.90 -6.90
N THR A 45 -19.44 -16.90 -8.01
CA THR A 45 -18.64 -15.77 -8.50
C THR A 45 -18.98 -15.47 -9.96
N GLU A 46 -18.58 -14.30 -10.44
CA GLU A 46 -18.74 -13.88 -11.83
C GLU A 46 -17.64 -14.44 -12.75
N TYR A 47 -17.03 -15.58 -12.39
CA TYR A 47 -15.91 -16.19 -13.13
C TYR A 47 -16.19 -16.34 -14.62
N ASN A 48 -17.36 -16.84 -15.00
CA ASN A 48 -17.70 -17.06 -16.41
C ASN A 48 -17.82 -15.73 -17.18
N ARG A 49 -18.34 -14.68 -16.53
CA ARG A 49 -18.44 -13.34 -17.10
C ARG A 49 -17.07 -12.70 -17.27
N LEU A 50 -16.24 -12.80 -16.23
CA LEU A 50 -14.84 -12.34 -16.25
C LEU A 50 -14.06 -13.06 -17.37
N LYS A 51 -14.16 -14.39 -17.43
CA LYS A 51 -13.50 -15.22 -18.44
C LYS A 51 -13.89 -14.85 -19.86
N ALA A 52 -15.14 -14.48 -20.11
CA ALA A 52 -15.57 -14.04 -21.43
C ALA A 52 -14.84 -12.76 -21.87
N TRP A 53 -14.73 -11.77 -20.98
CA TRP A 53 -13.96 -10.55 -21.24
C TRP A 53 -12.46 -10.83 -21.41
N VAL A 54 -11.88 -11.62 -20.52
CA VAL A 54 -10.46 -12.00 -20.56
C VAL A 54 -10.10 -12.69 -21.88
N ASN A 55 -10.91 -13.66 -22.32
CA ASN A 55 -10.70 -14.35 -23.60
C ASN A 55 -10.86 -13.38 -24.79
N ALA A 56 -11.82 -12.45 -24.73
CA ALA A 56 -12.01 -11.44 -25.77
C ALA A 56 -10.82 -10.46 -25.85
N ALA A 57 -10.16 -10.20 -24.72
CA ALA A 57 -8.91 -9.44 -24.64
C ALA A 57 -7.66 -10.24 -25.06
N GLY A 58 -7.81 -11.51 -25.44
CA GLY A 58 -6.73 -12.34 -25.98
C GLY A 58 -5.87 -13.07 -24.94
N TYR A 59 -6.29 -13.08 -23.67
CA TYR A 59 -5.60 -13.80 -22.59
C TYR A 59 -6.28 -15.14 -22.30
N SER A 60 -5.51 -16.13 -21.84
CA SER A 60 -6.04 -17.20 -21.01
C SER A 60 -6.30 -16.68 -19.59
N MET A 61 -7.13 -17.36 -18.80
CA MET A 61 -7.35 -16.98 -17.39
C MET A 61 -6.07 -17.05 -16.55
N ASP A 62 -5.16 -17.98 -16.85
CA ASP A 62 -3.90 -18.11 -16.11
C ASP A 62 -2.93 -16.96 -16.48
N GLN A 63 -2.91 -16.53 -17.76
CA GLN A 63 -2.17 -15.33 -18.17
C GLN A 63 -2.76 -14.06 -17.56
N PHE A 64 -4.08 -13.97 -17.48
CA PHE A 64 -4.75 -12.85 -16.83
C PHE A 64 -4.40 -12.77 -15.35
N ALA A 65 -4.45 -13.90 -14.62
CA ALA A 65 -4.05 -13.98 -13.22
C ALA A 65 -2.61 -13.47 -13.01
N GLU A 66 -1.69 -13.88 -13.88
CA GLU A 66 -0.31 -13.43 -13.84
C GLU A 66 -0.18 -11.92 -14.11
N VAL A 67 -0.91 -11.36 -15.07
CA VAL A 67 -0.87 -9.92 -15.38
C VAL A 67 -1.44 -9.08 -14.26
N ILE A 68 -2.58 -9.46 -13.67
CA ILE A 68 -3.14 -8.70 -12.54
C ILE A 68 -2.26 -8.84 -11.29
N GLY A 69 -1.67 -10.03 -11.06
CA GLY A 69 -0.77 -10.26 -9.94
C GLY A 69 0.53 -9.49 -10.10
N GLN A 70 1.08 -9.41 -11.32
CA GLN A 70 2.23 -8.56 -11.60
C GLN A 70 1.89 -7.08 -11.46
N GLY A 71 0.71 -6.63 -11.91
CA GLY A 71 0.26 -5.26 -11.65
C GLY A 71 0.20 -4.95 -10.16
N ALA A 72 -0.30 -5.87 -9.33
CA ALA A 72 -0.34 -5.69 -7.88
C ALA A 72 1.06 -5.57 -7.25
N TYR A 73 2.01 -6.35 -7.78
CA TYR A 73 3.43 -6.32 -7.40
C TYR A 73 4.10 -4.98 -7.77
N ASP A 74 3.82 -4.47 -8.97
CA ASP A 74 4.54 -3.35 -9.57
C ASP A 74 4.24 -1.99 -8.92
N VAL A 75 3.12 -1.84 -8.20
CA VAL A 75 2.75 -0.56 -7.56
C VAL A 75 3.79 -0.10 -6.55
N ASP A 76 4.38 -1.02 -5.79
CA ASP A 76 5.48 -0.74 -4.85
C ASP A 76 6.74 -0.16 -5.53
N ASP A 77 6.90 -0.41 -6.84
CA ASP A 77 8.03 0.05 -7.64
C ASP A 77 7.72 1.32 -8.43
N PHE A 78 6.54 1.92 -8.27
CA PHE A 78 6.24 3.20 -8.91
C PHE A 78 7.21 4.27 -8.41
N GLN A 79 7.86 4.95 -9.34
CA GLN A 79 8.69 6.12 -9.09
C GLN A 79 7.89 7.37 -9.47
N ASP A 80 6.79 7.59 -8.78
CA ASP A 80 5.83 8.67 -9.07
C ASP A 80 5.74 9.70 -7.93
N THR A 81 6.43 9.46 -6.82
CA THR A 81 6.44 10.34 -5.65
C THR A 81 7.85 10.83 -5.37
N TYR A 82 8.01 12.15 -5.33
CA TYR A 82 9.26 12.85 -5.11
C TYR A 82 9.08 13.89 -4.00
N LEU A 83 10.03 13.96 -3.08
CA LEU A 83 10.14 15.06 -2.11
C LEU A 83 11.47 15.78 -2.34
N CYS A 84 11.45 17.07 -2.06
CA CYS A 84 12.55 17.99 -2.24
C CYS A 84 13.16 18.35 -0.89
N GLY A 85 14.50 18.31 -0.82
CA GLY A 85 15.23 18.61 0.40
C GLY A 85 15.01 20.05 0.87
N ALA A 86 14.65 20.24 2.14
CA ALA A 86 14.35 21.56 2.74
C ALA A 86 15.47 22.59 2.54
N VAL A 87 16.73 22.13 2.52
CA VAL A 87 17.92 22.98 2.39
C VAL A 87 18.48 23.00 0.98
N THR A 88 18.46 21.86 0.29
CA THR A 88 19.12 21.69 -1.02
C THR A 88 18.22 22.09 -2.18
N GLY A 89 16.90 21.94 -2.04
CA GLY A 89 15.94 22.06 -3.14
C GLY A 89 16.01 20.90 -4.15
N ASP A 90 16.81 19.86 -3.85
CA ASP A 90 17.02 18.68 -4.70
C ASP A 90 15.90 17.66 -4.47
N CYS A 91 15.18 17.31 -5.55
CA CYS A 91 14.02 16.43 -5.51
C CYS A 91 14.38 15.01 -5.93
N VAL A 92 14.12 14.07 -5.03
CA VAL A 92 14.50 12.65 -5.19
C VAL A 92 13.28 11.75 -4.98
N TYR A 93 13.31 10.53 -5.53
CA TYR A 93 12.24 9.54 -5.31
C TYR A 93 12.43 8.73 -4.02
N ALA A 94 13.67 8.68 -3.53
CA ALA A 94 14.06 8.01 -2.29
C ALA A 94 15.30 8.72 -1.72
N PRO A 95 15.21 9.37 -0.56
CA PRO A 95 16.24 10.27 -0.04
C PRO A 95 17.41 9.55 0.61
N VAL A 96 17.28 8.24 0.86
CA VAL A 96 18.26 7.47 1.63
C VAL A 96 19.03 6.49 0.73
N PHE A 97 20.10 6.94 0.07
CA PHE A 97 20.97 6.08 -0.75
C PHE A 97 21.34 4.74 -0.06
N ASN A 98 21.02 3.62 -0.72
CA ASN A 98 21.44 2.21 -0.49
C ASN A 98 21.31 1.57 0.91
N ALA A 99 21.06 2.30 2.00
CA ALA A 99 20.93 1.76 3.36
C ALA A 99 19.57 2.04 4.01
N GLY A 100 18.74 2.91 3.42
CA GLY A 100 17.37 3.18 3.87
C GLY A 100 16.40 3.60 2.77
N ALA A 101 16.78 3.50 1.48
CA ALA A 101 15.87 3.76 0.35
C ALA A 101 14.64 2.86 0.45
N SER A 102 14.80 1.69 1.05
CA SER A 102 13.74 0.74 1.32
C SER A 102 13.01 0.94 2.65
N LEU A 103 13.35 1.98 3.41
CA LEU A 103 12.59 2.46 4.57
C LEU A 103 11.71 3.65 4.18
N VAL A 104 12.01 4.28 3.03
CA VAL A 104 11.49 5.57 2.57
C VAL A 104 11.47 5.61 1.03
N ASN A 105 10.81 4.66 0.38
CA ASN A 105 10.34 4.92 -0.97
C ASN A 105 9.10 5.81 -0.80
N TYR A 106 9.08 6.98 -1.43
CA TYR A 106 8.00 7.94 -1.16
C TYR A 106 6.61 7.45 -1.59
N THR A 107 6.56 6.52 -2.53
CA THR A 107 5.33 5.79 -2.89
C THR A 107 4.75 5.02 -1.69
N SER A 108 5.59 4.59 -0.73
CA SER A 108 5.17 3.88 0.47
C SER A 108 4.21 4.69 1.36
N TYR A 109 4.19 6.02 1.27
CA TYR A 109 3.25 6.83 2.05
C TYR A 109 1.79 6.73 1.57
N TRP A 110 1.56 6.26 0.34
CA TRP A 110 0.21 6.03 -0.21
C TRP A 110 -0.38 4.66 0.16
N HIS A 111 0.32 3.84 0.95
CA HIS A 111 -0.15 2.50 1.33
C HIS A 111 -1.07 2.46 2.55
N PHE A 112 -1.21 3.59 3.24
CA PHE A 112 -1.86 3.65 4.54
C PHE A 112 -3.34 4.04 4.46
N GLN A 113 -4.13 3.56 5.42
CA GLN A 113 -5.46 4.07 5.73
C GLN A 113 -5.61 4.12 7.25
N ASN A 114 -5.65 5.31 7.84
CA ASN A 114 -5.49 5.52 9.27
C ASN A 114 -6.77 5.25 10.08
N HIS A 115 -6.99 3.98 10.43
CA HIS A 115 -8.12 3.55 11.26
C HIS A 115 -8.02 4.03 12.72
N THR A 116 -6.88 4.58 13.15
CA THR A 116 -6.69 5.07 14.52
C THR A 116 -7.30 6.45 14.76
N ARG A 117 -7.57 7.22 13.71
CA ARG A 117 -8.05 8.62 13.80
C ARG A 117 -9.29 8.94 12.99
N GLY A 118 -9.64 8.13 11.98
CA GLY A 118 -10.78 8.43 11.11
C GLY A 118 -10.46 9.57 10.15
N SER A 119 -11.43 10.47 9.94
CA SER A 119 -11.40 11.48 8.88
C SER A 119 -10.20 12.44 8.95
N ASP A 120 -9.73 12.91 7.80
CA ASP A 120 -8.57 13.80 7.67
C ASP A 120 -8.92 15.21 7.16
N VAL A 121 -7.87 16.02 6.99
CA VAL A 121 -7.99 17.40 6.51
C VAL A 121 -8.39 17.51 5.04
N HIS A 122 -8.32 16.43 4.25
CA HIS A 122 -8.77 16.39 2.85
C HIS A 122 -10.26 16.11 2.70
N GLY A 123 -10.94 15.75 3.80
CA GLY A 123 -12.33 15.31 3.78
C GLY A 123 -12.53 13.84 3.43
N ASN A 124 -11.48 13.01 3.55
CA ASN A 124 -11.63 11.56 3.48
C ASN A 124 -12.29 11.00 4.75
N ASP A 125 -12.95 9.85 4.66
CA ASP A 125 -13.49 9.14 5.84
C ASP A 125 -12.36 8.62 6.76
N PHE A 126 -11.21 8.28 6.16
CA PHE A 126 -9.97 7.91 6.84
C PHE A 126 -8.79 8.63 6.19
N GLY A 127 -7.84 9.13 6.97
CA GLY A 127 -6.59 9.72 6.45
C GLY A 127 -5.57 8.68 5.95
N GLY A 128 -4.56 9.11 5.20
CA GLY A 128 -3.39 8.29 4.90
C GLY A 128 -2.29 8.43 5.97
N TYR A 129 -1.03 8.30 5.54
CA TYR A 129 0.12 8.62 6.39
C TYR A 129 0.16 10.11 6.72
N ASN A 130 0.42 10.43 7.99
CA ASN A 130 0.74 11.77 8.44
C ASN A 130 1.53 11.64 9.75
N TYR A 131 2.78 12.12 9.75
CA TYR A 131 3.69 11.93 10.87
C TYR A 131 3.17 12.57 12.16
N ASP A 132 2.79 13.86 12.16
CA ASP A 132 2.23 14.56 13.33
C ASP A 132 0.97 13.87 13.89
N LEU A 133 0.26 13.13 13.04
CA LEU A 133 -1.00 12.50 13.42
C LEU A 133 -0.88 11.00 13.74
N LEU A 134 0.31 10.41 13.77
CA LEU A 134 0.48 9.01 14.17
C LEU A 134 -0.02 8.79 15.61
N THR A 135 -0.67 7.66 15.86
CA THR A 135 -1.07 7.26 17.23
C THR A 135 -0.20 6.11 17.75
N VAL A 136 0.48 5.43 16.83
CA VAL A 136 1.43 4.37 17.10
C VAL A 136 2.72 4.75 16.39
N TRP A 137 3.76 5.00 17.17
CA TRP A 137 5.04 5.50 16.70
C TRP A 137 6.09 4.42 16.91
N GLY A 138 7.08 4.35 16.02
CA GLY A 138 8.31 3.62 16.32
C GLY A 138 9.55 4.22 15.67
N ASP A 139 10.66 3.53 15.83
CA ASP A 139 11.99 4.06 15.53
C ASP A 139 12.16 4.44 14.05
N ILE A 140 11.50 3.72 13.14
CA ILE A 140 11.54 4.00 11.70
C ILE A 140 10.78 5.30 11.37
N ASP A 141 9.60 5.50 11.97
CA ASP A 141 8.82 6.73 11.80
C ASP A 141 9.62 7.95 12.31
N ASN A 142 10.22 7.82 13.50
CA ASN A 142 11.06 8.87 14.08
C ASN A 142 12.29 9.18 13.23
N LEU A 143 12.92 8.15 12.65
CA LEU A 143 14.06 8.32 11.76
C LEU A 143 13.66 9.07 10.48
N ALA A 144 12.53 8.72 9.88
CA ALA A 144 12.01 9.40 8.69
C ALA A 144 11.80 10.89 8.97
N ALA A 145 11.05 11.24 10.01
CA ALA A 145 10.85 12.65 10.34
C ALA A 145 12.11 13.39 10.77
N THR A 146 13.08 12.72 11.41
CA THR A 146 14.37 13.35 11.75
C THR A 146 15.23 13.61 10.51
N TRP A 147 15.08 12.78 9.47
CA TRP A 147 15.84 12.90 8.23
C TRP A 147 15.20 13.89 7.25
N LEU A 148 13.87 13.93 7.21
CA LEU A 148 13.07 14.68 6.25
C LEU A 148 12.57 16.01 6.80
N VAL A 149 13.23 16.54 7.82
CA VAL A 149 12.78 17.76 8.52
C VAL A 149 12.60 18.91 7.53
N GLY A 150 11.36 19.37 7.35
CA GLY A 150 11.01 20.45 6.44
C GLY A 150 11.12 20.11 4.95
N ASP A 151 11.33 18.85 4.60
CA ASP A 151 11.27 18.41 3.20
C ASP A 151 9.83 18.58 2.71
N TYR A 152 9.67 18.98 1.46
CA TYR A 152 8.37 19.29 0.86
C TYR A 152 8.09 18.40 -0.34
N MET A 153 6.82 18.22 -0.69
CA MET A 153 6.45 17.45 -1.87
C MET A 153 6.79 18.24 -3.13
N ASP A 154 7.45 17.59 -4.06
CA ASP A 154 7.74 18.16 -5.37
C ASP A 154 6.43 18.57 -6.07
N ASP A 155 6.34 19.83 -6.50
CA ASP A 155 5.18 20.41 -7.18
C ASP A 155 5.54 21.10 -8.51
N GLY A 156 6.72 20.72 -9.02
CA GLY A 156 7.29 21.08 -10.31
C GLY A 156 7.86 22.48 -10.44
N ASN A 157 8.53 22.69 -11.57
CA ASN A 157 9.33 23.89 -11.82
C ASN A 157 8.60 25.21 -11.48
N GLY A 158 9.19 25.97 -10.56
CA GLY A 158 8.66 27.24 -10.06
C GLY A 158 7.60 27.09 -8.96
N GLY A 159 7.53 25.92 -8.33
CA GLY A 159 6.63 25.57 -7.24
C GLY A 159 7.11 26.01 -5.85
N MET A 160 6.90 25.16 -4.86
CA MET A 160 7.34 25.34 -3.48
C MET A 160 8.87 25.43 -3.41
N THR A 161 9.36 26.11 -2.37
CA THR A 161 10.81 26.25 -2.14
C THR A 161 11.08 26.02 -0.66
N GLY A 162 12.16 25.30 -0.35
CA GLY A 162 12.60 25.07 1.03
C GLY A 162 13.06 26.33 1.78
N TRP A 163 13.85 26.15 2.84
CA TRP A 163 14.19 27.19 3.83
C TRP A 163 15.05 28.37 3.32
N CYS A 164 15.45 28.39 2.05
CA CYS A 164 15.99 29.57 1.35
C CYS A 164 17.10 30.36 2.10
N PHE A 165 18.04 29.69 2.78
CA PHE A 165 19.05 30.38 3.60
C PHE A 165 20.08 31.19 2.78
N TRP A 166 20.45 30.74 1.58
CA TRP A 166 21.50 31.37 0.76
C TRP A 166 21.17 31.44 -0.74
N SER A 167 20.29 30.56 -1.23
CA SER A 167 19.76 30.53 -2.59
C SER A 167 18.45 29.73 -2.55
N CYS A 168 17.40 30.20 -3.21
CA CYS A 168 16.16 29.44 -3.42
C CYS A 168 16.27 28.61 -4.70
N ALA A 169 17.40 27.94 -4.91
CA ALA A 169 17.58 27.09 -6.08
C ALA A 169 16.86 25.77 -5.81
N ASP A 170 15.55 25.79 -6.04
CA ASP A 170 14.76 24.60 -6.27
C ASP A 170 15.07 24.12 -7.70
N ASP A 171 15.40 22.84 -7.85
CA ASP A 171 15.66 22.22 -9.15
C ASP A 171 14.58 21.21 -9.56
N SER A 172 13.38 21.31 -8.97
CA SER A 172 12.24 20.43 -9.22
C SER A 172 12.08 20.09 -10.71
N GLU A 173 12.50 18.88 -11.07
CA GLU A 173 12.36 18.33 -12.42
C GLU A 173 11.03 17.58 -12.60
N TYR A 174 10.37 17.24 -11.49
CA TYR A 174 9.20 16.37 -11.43
C TYR A 174 7.90 17.18 -11.19
N ASN A 175 6.77 16.53 -10.88
CA ASN A 175 5.56 17.21 -10.41
C ASN A 175 4.64 16.27 -9.60
N THR A 176 5.10 15.80 -8.45
CA THR A 176 4.38 14.84 -7.60
C THR A 176 3.03 15.36 -7.15
N TYR A 177 2.95 16.59 -6.64
CA TYR A 177 1.69 17.18 -6.18
C TYR A 177 0.69 17.37 -7.33
N GLY A 178 1.15 17.86 -8.48
CA GLY A 178 0.29 18.15 -9.62
C GLY A 178 -0.08 16.93 -10.47
N VAL A 179 0.59 15.79 -10.29
CA VAL A 179 0.35 14.55 -11.05
C VAL A 179 -0.12 13.45 -10.12
N THR A 180 0.75 12.95 -9.25
CA THR A 180 0.51 11.76 -8.43
C THR A 180 -0.51 12.02 -7.34
N GLU A 181 -0.30 13.02 -6.49
CA GLU A 181 -1.27 13.33 -5.43
C GLU A 181 -2.60 13.78 -6.03
N ALA A 182 -2.59 14.55 -7.12
CA ALA A 182 -3.80 14.93 -7.85
C ALA A 182 -4.62 13.72 -8.36
N ASN A 183 -3.96 12.64 -8.79
CA ASN A 183 -4.61 11.39 -9.15
C ASN A 183 -5.30 10.75 -7.94
N TYR A 184 -4.80 10.94 -6.72
CA TYR A 184 -5.33 10.33 -5.50
C TYR A 184 -6.34 11.22 -4.75
N ARG A 185 -6.73 12.38 -5.29
CA ARG A 185 -7.84 13.20 -4.76
C ARG A 185 -9.22 12.66 -5.17
N GLN A 186 -9.55 11.44 -4.77
CA GLN A 186 -10.78 10.78 -5.22
C GLN A 186 -12.01 11.31 -4.44
N GLY A 187 -12.58 12.42 -4.91
CA GLY A 187 -13.68 13.08 -4.20
C GLY A 187 -13.26 13.85 -2.96
N SER A 188 -11.96 13.94 -2.71
CA SER A 188 -11.30 14.74 -1.67
C SER A 188 -10.62 15.98 -2.30
N TYR A 189 -9.97 16.79 -1.47
CA TYR A 189 -9.19 17.93 -1.93
C TYR A 189 -7.85 17.99 -1.21
N SER A 190 -6.90 18.73 -1.76
CA SER A 190 -5.69 19.14 -1.05
C SER A 190 -5.21 20.50 -1.58
N SER A 191 -4.26 21.10 -0.86
CA SER A 191 -3.58 22.33 -1.24
C SER A 191 -2.08 22.16 -1.10
N LYS A 192 -1.29 22.87 -1.91
CA LYS A 192 0.18 22.80 -1.87
C LYS A 192 0.75 23.00 -0.47
N SER A 193 0.21 23.94 0.30
CA SER A 193 0.62 24.21 1.69
C SER A 193 0.26 23.13 2.71
N MET A 194 -0.36 22.02 2.30
CA MET A 194 -0.45 20.81 3.13
C MET A 194 0.81 19.95 2.97
N TYR A 195 1.63 20.24 1.95
CA TYR A 195 2.79 19.47 1.56
C TYR A 195 4.08 20.29 1.54
N ASP A 196 4.15 21.37 2.30
CA ASP A 196 5.34 22.21 2.44
C ASP A 196 6.27 21.76 3.60
N ASP A 197 5.82 20.79 4.42
CA ASP A 197 6.57 20.26 5.56
C ASP A 197 6.23 18.78 5.82
N PHE A 198 7.20 17.87 5.68
CA PHE A 198 7.02 16.42 5.76
C PHE A 198 6.37 15.99 7.07
N GLU A 199 6.78 16.59 8.18
CA GLU A 199 6.26 16.27 9.51
C GLU A 199 4.74 16.46 9.62
N GLU A 200 4.16 17.35 8.82
CA GLU A 200 2.74 17.69 8.85
C GLU A 200 1.96 17.17 7.62
N MET A 201 2.64 16.56 6.63
CA MET A 201 2.04 16.11 5.37
C MET A 201 0.89 15.12 5.57
N PRO A 202 -0.33 15.45 5.14
CA PRO A 202 -1.40 14.48 5.03
C PRO A 202 -1.30 13.80 3.65
N PHE A 203 -0.94 12.53 3.60
CA PHE A 203 -1.05 11.74 2.38
C PHE A 203 -2.51 11.27 2.19
N GLN A 204 -2.96 11.14 0.94
CA GLN A 204 -4.25 10.52 0.63
C GLN A 204 -4.19 9.03 0.99
N PRO A 205 -5.30 8.43 1.45
CA PRO A 205 -5.32 7.03 1.85
C PRO A 205 -5.28 6.08 0.64
N ILE A 206 -4.82 4.85 0.85
CA ILE A 206 -4.65 3.83 -0.21
C ILE A 206 -5.95 3.49 -0.95
N ASP A 207 -7.11 3.63 -0.32
CA ASP A 207 -8.37 3.40 -1.00
C ASP A 207 -8.65 4.45 -2.10
N ASN A 208 -8.07 5.66 -1.99
CA ASN A 208 -8.08 6.61 -3.09
C ASN A 208 -7.14 6.20 -4.23
N LEU A 209 -5.97 5.62 -3.95
CA LEU A 209 -5.11 5.01 -4.98
C LEU A 209 -5.86 3.89 -5.71
N GLY A 210 -6.52 3.00 -4.94
CA GLY A 210 -7.36 1.94 -5.47
C GLY A 210 -8.47 2.47 -6.37
N GLN A 211 -9.19 3.49 -5.91
CA GLN A 211 -10.28 4.12 -6.65
C GLN A 211 -9.80 4.82 -7.93
N TYR A 212 -8.63 5.45 -7.91
CA TYR A 212 -8.03 6.05 -9.10
C TYR A 212 -7.78 4.99 -10.17
N TRP A 213 -7.06 3.92 -9.85
CA TRP A 213 -6.77 2.85 -10.80
C TRP A 213 -8.01 2.09 -11.24
N TYR A 214 -9.01 1.96 -10.36
CA TYR A 214 -10.29 1.38 -10.74
C TYR A 214 -11.04 2.28 -11.73
N SER A 215 -10.97 3.60 -11.55
CA SER A 215 -11.54 4.56 -12.50
C SER A 215 -10.82 4.52 -13.84
N GLN A 216 -9.49 4.33 -13.86
CA GLN A 216 -8.73 4.09 -15.09
C GLN A 216 -9.19 2.79 -15.78
N PHE A 217 -9.40 1.72 -15.02
CA PHE A 217 -9.96 0.47 -15.53
C PHE A 217 -11.37 0.67 -16.12
N LEU A 218 -12.26 1.39 -15.44
CA LEU A 218 -13.60 1.67 -15.96
C LEU A 218 -13.56 2.48 -17.27
N ALA A 219 -12.62 3.41 -17.39
CA ALA A 219 -12.46 4.24 -18.59
C ALA A 219 -11.84 3.45 -19.76
N THR A 220 -10.86 2.59 -19.49
CA THR A 220 -10.19 1.74 -20.50
C THR A 220 -9.81 0.40 -19.86
N PRO A 221 -10.70 -0.61 -19.93
CA PRO A 221 -10.48 -1.87 -19.23
C PRO A 221 -9.26 -2.63 -19.73
N THR A 222 -8.24 -2.74 -18.87
CA THR A 222 -7.07 -3.58 -19.11
C THR A 222 -6.79 -4.44 -17.89
N ALA A 223 -6.15 -5.60 -18.09
CA ALA A 223 -5.71 -6.43 -16.98
C ALA A 223 -4.69 -5.68 -16.10
N GLN A 224 -3.81 -4.86 -16.69
CA GLN A 224 -2.82 -4.11 -15.93
C GLN A 224 -3.44 -3.08 -14.97
N THR A 225 -4.37 -2.24 -15.45
CA THR A 225 -5.04 -1.26 -14.58
C THR A 225 -5.81 -1.93 -13.46
N LEU A 226 -6.45 -3.07 -13.74
CA LEU A 226 -7.09 -3.88 -12.71
C LEU A 226 -6.07 -4.47 -11.73
N GLY A 227 -4.89 -4.88 -12.19
CA GLY A 227 -3.79 -5.33 -11.35
C GLY A 227 -3.32 -4.29 -10.35
N PHE A 228 -3.16 -3.03 -10.77
CA PHE A 228 -2.80 -1.94 -9.86
C PHE A 228 -3.83 -1.74 -8.74
N VAL A 229 -5.12 -1.98 -9.00
CA VAL A 229 -6.15 -1.96 -7.95
C VAL A 229 -5.92 -3.05 -6.91
N MET A 230 -5.39 -4.21 -7.28
CA MET A 230 -5.20 -5.35 -6.37
C MET A 230 -4.13 -5.10 -5.31
N HIS A 231 -3.25 -4.11 -5.53
CA HIS A 231 -2.30 -3.66 -4.51
C HIS A 231 -3.01 -3.15 -3.23
N THR A 232 -4.27 -2.71 -3.33
CA THR A 232 -5.10 -2.33 -2.15
C THR A 232 -5.28 -3.43 -1.10
N THR A 233 -4.86 -4.68 -1.38
CA THR A 233 -4.71 -5.72 -0.37
C THR A 233 -3.79 -5.35 0.79
N ASP A 234 -3.01 -4.27 0.65
CA ASP A 234 -2.31 -3.61 1.72
C ASP A 234 -3.17 -3.10 2.87
N LEU A 235 -4.46 -2.84 2.63
CA LEU A 235 -5.40 -2.58 3.72
C LEU A 235 -5.52 -3.75 4.70
N LEU A 236 -5.07 -4.94 4.30
CA LEU A 236 -5.06 -6.13 5.13
C LEU A 236 -3.69 -6.44 5.73
N GLN A 237 -2.74 -5.55 5.49
CA GLN A 237 -1.49 -5.45 6.21
C GLN A 237 -1.77 -4.62 7.50
N PRO A 238 -1.63 -5.18 8.72
CA PRO A 238 -2.01 -4.49 9.95
C PRO A 238 -1.28 -3.15 10.19
N HIS A 239 0.01 -3.08 9.95
CA HIS A 239 0.80 -1.84 10.11
C HIS A 239 0.29 -0.70 9.22
N HIS A 240 -0.32 -1.01 8.06
CA HIS A 240 -0.84 -0.01 7.13
C HIS A 240 -2.14 0.63 7.60
N VAL A 241 -2.93 -0.08 8.41
CA VAL A 241 -4.16 0.45 9.01
C VAL A 241 -3.97 1.03 10.41
N TRP A 242 -2.90 0.61 11.08
CA TRP A 242 -2.39 1.22 12.30
C TRP A 242 -1.40 2.37 12.03
N THR A 243 -1.07 2.60 10.76
CA THR A 243 -0.23 3.70 10.24
C THR A 243 1.13 3.79 10.92
N THR A 244 1.93 2.72 10.88
CA THR A 244 3.31 2.76 11.37
C THR A 244 4.25 2.03 10.43
N SER A 245 5.41 2.61 10.15
CA SER A 245 6.50 1.96 9.40
C SER A 245 7.40 1.10 10.30
N ALA A 246 7.12 1.03 11.60
CA ALA A 246 7.94 0.39 12.62
C ALA A 246 7.26 -0.83 13.27
N LEU A 247 7.70 -1.25 14.46
CA LEU A 247 7.01 -2.26 15.26
C LEU A 247 6.87 -3.62 14.55
N ASN A 248 7.99 -4.21 14.13
CA ASN A 248 8.04 -5.49 13.42
C ASN A 248 7.39 -5.47 12.03
N HIS A 249 7.16 -4.30 11.41
CA HIS A 249 6.58 -4.15 10.08
C HIS A 249 7.17 -5.13 9.04
N SER A 250 8.43 -4.93 8.65
CA SER A 250 9.10 -5.80 7.66
C SER A 250 9.23 -7.25 8.12
N GLY A 251 9.35 -7.46 9.44
CA GLY A 251 9.42 -8.79 10.04
C GLY A 251 8.10 -9.56 9.95
N TRP A 252 6.95 -8.88 9.99
CA TRP A 252 5.64 -9.46 9.78
C TRP A 252 5.43 -9.83 8.32
N GLU A 253 5.74 -8.92 7.40
CA GLU A 253 5.56 -9.11 5.96
C GLU A 253 6.43 -10.24 5.43
N SER A 254 7.69 -10.29 5.85
CA SER A 254 8.61 -11.38 5.51
C SER A 254 8.10 -12.71 6.04
N TRP A 255 7.54 -12.74 7.25
CA TRP A 255 6.98 -13.96 7.82
C TRP A 255 5.76 -14.44 7.04
N VAL A 256 4.87 -13.54 6.63
CA VAL A 256 3.72 -13.92 5.80
C VAL A 256 4.19 -14.53 4.48
N ALA A 257 5.19 -13.93 3.82
CA ALA A 257 5.74 -14.46 2.59
C ALA A 257 6.41 -15.84 2.78
N ASP A 258 7.21 -15.99 3.85
CA ASP A 258 7.93 -17.24 4.17
C ASP A 258 6.98 -18.39 4.54
N TYR A 259 5.90 -18.09 5.26
CA TYR A 259 4.97 -19.08 5.82
C TYR A 259 3.69 -19.25 5.00
N TYR A 260 3.54 -18.52 3.88
CA TYR A 260 2.33 -18.51 3.06
C TYR A 260 1.84 -19.92 2.72
N ASP A 261 2.76 -20.77 2.24
CA ASP A 261 2.44 -22.13 1.81
C ASP A 261 2.43 -23.12 2.98
N SER A 262 3.37 -23.01 3.93
CA SER A 262 3.46 -23.96 5.05
C SER A 262 2.31 -23.82 6.05
N GLU A 263 1.79 -22.61 6.24
CA GLU A 263 0.62 -22.34 7.08
C GLU A 263 -0.69 -22.39 6.28
N ASN A 264 -0.62 -22.73 4.98
CA ASN A 264 -1.77 -22.87 4.09
C ASN A 264 -2.66 -21.61 4.13
N LEU A 265 -2.06 -20.42 4.00
CA LEU A 265 -2.77 -19.15 4.17
C LEU A 265 -3.80 -18.88 3.07
N ASN A 266 -3.68 -19.55 1.92
CA ASN A 266 -4.66 -19.54 0.84
C ASN A 266 -5.75 -20.63 0.96
N ASN A 267 -6.02 -21.11 2.18
CA ASN A 267 -7.03 -22.12 2.45
C ASN A 267 -8.42 -21.70 1.92
N SER A 268 -8.93 -22.44 0.94
CA SER A 268 -10.20 -22.12 0.28
C SER A 268 -11.39 -22.05 1.25
N ALA A 269 -11.39 -22.84 2.32
CA ALA A 269 -12.48 -22.80 3.31
C ALA A 269 -12.45 -21.53 4.17
N LEU A 270 -11.27 -20.95 4.41
CA LEU A 270 -11.16 -19.65 5.06
C LEU A 270 -11.53 -18.53 4.10
N VAL A 271 -11.21 -18.66 2.81
CA VAL A 271 -11.67 -17.72 1.78
C VAL A 271 -13.20 -17.76 1.66
N ASP A 272 -13.82 -18.94 1.67
CA ASP A 272 -15.29 -19.08 1.68
C ASP A 272 -15.93 -18.36 2.86
N GLN A 273 -15.32 -18.41 4.05
CA GLN A 273 -15.78 -17.68 5.23
C GLN A 273 -15.62 -16.17 5.03
N ALA A 274 -14.43 -15.74 4.63
CA ALA A 274 -14.12 -14.33 4.40
C ALA A 274 -15.00 -13.69 3.32
N MET A 275 -15.42 -14.44 2.31
CA MET A 275 -16.36 -13.96 1.28
C MET A 275 -17.68 -13.47 1.88
N MET A 276 -18.13 -14.03 3.01
CA MET A 276 -19.38 -13.67 3.68
C MET A 276 -19.26 -12.43 4.57
N ASP A 277 -18.04 -12.06 4.96
CA ASP A 277 -17.78 -10.92 5.86
C ASP A 277 -17.78 -9.57 5.12
N TYR A 278 -17.67 -9.60 3.80
CA TYR A 278 -17.78 -8.42 2.95
C TYR A 278 -19.21 -8.23 2.42
N THR A 279 -19.67 -6.98 2.46
CA THR A 279 -20.83 -6.54 1.67
C THR A 279 -20.38 -6.30 0.22
N PRO A 280 -20.93 -7.02 -0.78
CA PRO A 280 -20.56 -6.84 -2.17
C PRO A 280 -20.89 -5.43 -2.69
N LEU A 281 -20.07 -4.94 -3.62
CA LEU A 281 -20.32 -3.68 -4.30
C LEU A 281 -21.62 -3.74 -5.12
N SER A 282 -22.43 -2.68 -5.04
CA SER A 282 -23.58 -2.51 -5.93
C SER A 282 -23.12 -2.44 -7.37
N THR A 283 -23.76 -3.21 -8.27
CA THR A 283 -23.42 -3.24 -9.70
C THR A 283 -23.57 -1.87 -10.39
N SER A 284 -24.36 -0.97 -9.81
CA SER A 284 -24.53 0.41 -10.28
C SER A 284 -23.46 1.39 -9.74
N SER A 285 -22.74 1.03 -8.67
CA SER A 285 -21.68 1.86 -8.09
C SER A 285 -20.43 1.84 -8.96
N ASN A 286 -19.73 2.96 -9.05
CA ASN A 286 -18.35 3.00 -9.58
C ASN A 286 -17.32 3.22 -8.46
N ASP A 287 -17.79 3.46 -7.24
CA ASP A 287 -16.95 3.64 -6.06
C ASP A 287 -16.70 2.29 -5.38
N ILE A 288 -15.42 1.92 -5.25
CA ILE A 288 -14.97 0.68 -4.63
C ILE A 288 -14.51 0.87 -3.19
N ARG A 289 -14.31 2.11 -2.74
CA ARG A 289 -13.76 2.43 -1.41
C ARG A 289 -14.59 1.87 -0.24
N PRO A 290 -15.93 1.77 -0.31
CA PRO A 290 -16.70 1.11 0.74
C PRO A 290 -16.32 -0.37 0.96
N LEU A 291 -15.90 -1.08 -0.08
CA LEU A 291 -15.38 -2.45 0.06
C LEU A 291 -13.99 -2.45 0.68
N LEU A 292 -13.11 -1.57 0.20
CA LEU A 292 -11.73 -1.42 0.69
C LEU A 292 -11.71 -1.08 2.19
N THR A 293 -12.55 -0.14 2.61
CA THR A 293 -12.70 0.28 4.01
C THR A 293 -13.12 -0.87 4.93
N GLN A 294 -13.95 -1.82 4.46
CA GLN A 294 -14.30 -3.02 5.24
C GLN A 294 -13.05 -3.89 5.49
N GLY A 295 -12.18 -4.04 4.50
CA GLY A 295 -10.93 -4.77 4.63
C GLY A 295 -9.99 -4.10 5.63
N GLY A 296 -9.85 -2.78 5.54
CA GLY A 296 -9.05 -2.01 6.49
C GLY A 296 -9.57 -2.11 7.94
N ALA A 297 -10.89 -2.01 8.13
CA ALA A 297 -11.51 -2.15 9.45
C ALA A 297 -11.30 -3.54 10.05
N LEU A 298 -11.34 -4.58 9.22
CA LEU A 298 -11.08 -5.95 9.63
C LEU A 298 -9.64 -6.14 10.09
N ALA A 299 -8.67 -5.66 9.33
CA ALA A 299 -7.25 -5.75 9.70
C ALA A 299 -6.94 -4.92 10.95
N TYR A 300 -7.57 -3.76 11.10
CA TYR A 300 -7.43 -2.93 12.29
C TYR A 300 -7.92 -3.68 13.54
N GLY A 301 -9.11 -4.30 13.46
CA GLY A 301 -9.73 -5.02 14.56
C GLY A 301 -9.05 -6.34 14.94
N ASN A 302 -8.26 -6.95 14.05
CA ASN A 302 -7.69 -8.29 14.26
C ASN A 302 -6.15 -8.32 14.24
N GLY A 303 -5.49 -7.31 13.69
CA GLY A 303 -4.06 -7.34 13.39
C GLY A 303 -3.13 -6.74 14.45
N GLY A 304 -3.66 -6.03 15.46
CA GLY A 304 -2.83 -5.24 16.38
C GLY A 304 -1.73 -6.02 17.11
N ILE A 305 -1.91 -7.33 17.34
CA ILE A 305 -0.91 -8.15 18.06
C ILE A 305 0.42 -8.26 17.31
N VAL A 306 0.43 -8.27 15.97
CA VAL A 306 1.66 -8.46 15.17
C VAL A 306 2.58 -7.23 15.17
N LEU A 307 2.08 -6.09 15.64
CA LEU A 307 2.92 -4.91 15.89
C LEU A 307 3.88 -5.18 17.06
N SER A 308 3.48 -5.99 18.03
CA SER A 308 4.28 -6.22 19.24
C SER A 308 4.85 -7.64 19.36
N SER A 309 4.22 -8.62 18.70
CA SER A 309 4.59 -10.04 18.81
C SER A 309 5.33 -10.56 17.57
N THR A 310 6.40 -11.29 17.81
CA THR A 310 7.10 -12.11 16.81
C THR A 310 6.84 -13.61 17.00
N ASP A 311 5.97 -13.97 17.96
CA ASP A 311 5.60 -15.37 18.18
C ASP A 311 4.90 -15.93 16.94
N HIS A 312 5.27 -17.16 16.59
CA HIS A 312 4.74 -17.82 15.40
C HIS A 312 3.23 -18.08 15.52
N GLY A 313 2.73 -18.48 16.69
CA GLY A 313 1.31 -18.76 16.91
C GLY A 313 0.44 -17.51 16.78
N ASP A 314 0.88 -16.40 17.36
CA ASP A 314 0.19 -15.10 17.23
C ASP A 314 0.13 -14.65 15.76
N ARG A 315 1.23 -14.84 15.02
CA ARG A 315 1.30 -14.50 13.60
C ARG A 315 0.42 -15.40 12.74
N VAL A 316 0.38 -16.70 13.00
CA VAL A 316 -0.55 -17.63 12.33
C VAL A 316 -1.99 -17.20 12.56
N GLN A 317 -2.36 -16.85 13.80
CA GLN A 317 -3.71 -16.43 14.14
C GLN A 317 -4.14 -15.21 13.31
N VAL A 318 -3.29 -14.19 13.21
CA VAL A 318 -3.60 -12.99 12.40
C VAL A 318 -3.59 -13.30 10.90
N ALA A 319 -2.60 -14.06 10.42
CA ALA A 319 -2.44 -14.36 9.01
C ALA A 319 -3.61 -15.18 8.44
N GLN A 320 -4.14 -16.13 9.22
CA GLN A 320 -5.32 -16.92 8.87
C GLN A 320 -6.61 -16.09 8.83
N VAL A 321 -6.59 -14.86 9.35
CA VAL A 321 -7.66 -13.89 9.16
C VAL A 321 -7.35 -13.03 7.94
N VAL A 322 -6.24 -12.30 7.95
CA VAL A 322 -6.04 -11.22 6.96
C VAL A 322 -5.77 -11.73 5.54
N ILE A 323 -5.10 -12.85 5.34
CA ILE A 323 -4.80 -13.35 3.99
C ILE A 323 -6.05 -13.86 3.26
N PRO A 324 -6.89 -14.73 3.85
CA PRO A 324 -8.15 -15.11 3.23
C PRO A 324 -9.08 -13.93 2.95
N HIS A 325 -9.10 -12.92 3.83
CA HIS A 325 -9.88 -11.70 3.61
C HIS A 325 -9.31 -10.82 2.50
N ALA A 326 -8.00 -10.84 2.26
CA ALA A 326 -7.40 -10.13 1.14
C ALA A 326 -7.76 -10.80 -0.18
N THR A 327 -7.71 -12.14 -0.22
CA THR A 327 -8.21 -12.92 -1.36
C THR A 327 -9.70 -12.63 -1.60
N ALA A 328 -10.54 -12.65 -0.56
CA ALA A 328 -11.97 -12.38 -0.68
C ALA A 328 -12.26 -10.95 -1.18
N MET A 329 -11.52 -9.94 -0.70
CA MET A 329 -11.63 -8.57 -1.18
C MET A 329 -11.34 -8.47 -2.68
N VAL A 330 -10.26 -9.14 -3.14
CA VAL A 330 -9.94 -9.21 -4.57
C VAL A 330 -11.04 -9.92 -5.35
N VAL A 331 -11.59 -11.04 -4.86
CA VAL A 331 -12.71 -11.73 -5.51
C VAL A 331 -13.92 -10.80 -5.67
N HIS A 332 -14.25 -10.00 -4.66
CA HIS A 332 -15.34 -9.00 -4.76
C HIS A 332 -15.05 -7.90 -5.78
N LEU A 333 -13.81 -7.40 -5.85
CA LEU A 333 -13.39 -6.43 -6.87
C LEU A 333 -13.47 -7.03 -8.28
N LEU A 334 -13.02 -8.26 -8.47
CA LEU A 334 -13.07 -8.98 -9.74
C LEU A 334 -14.51 -9.30 -10.16
N ASN A 335 -15.38 -9.68 -9.22
CA ASN A 335 -16.81 -9.85 -9.46
C ASN A 335 -17.42 -8.56 -9.99
N HIS A 336 -17.16 -7.45 -9.32
CA HIS A 336 -17.67 -6.15 -9.71
C HIS A 336 -17.10 -5.71 -11.08
N ALA A 337 -15.79 -5.86 -11.30
CA ALA A 337 -15.13 -5.58 -12.57
C ALA A 337 -15.73 -6.39 -13.73
N ALA A 338 -16.02 -7.68 -13.51
CA ALA A 338 -16.64 -8.54 -14.52
C ALA A 338 -18.00 -8.01 -14.97
N VAL A 339 -18.83 -7.53 -14.03
CA VAL A 339 -20.12 -6.89 -14.33
C VAL A 339 -19.92 -5.59 -15.12
N LYS A 340 -18.87 -4.82 -14.87
CA LYS A 340 -18.61 -3.55 -15.57
C LYS A 340 -18.19 -3.74 -17.02
N VAL A 341 -17.35 -4.73 -17.30
CA VAL A 341 -16.81 -4.95 -18.65
C VAL A 341 -17.70 -5.83 -19.54
N ASN A 342 -18.66 -6.51 -18.94
CA ASN A 342 -19.59 -7.39 -19.65
C ASN A 342 -20.95 -7.40 -18.92
N PRO A 343 -21.73 -6.29 -18.93
CA PRO A 343 -22.93 -6.07 -18.11
C PRO A 343 -24.14 -6.94 -18.43
#